data_AF-A0A830BX07-F1
#
_entry.id   AF-A0A830BX07-F1
#
_cell.length_a   1.000
_cell.length_b   1.000
_cell.length_c   1.000
_cell.angle_alpha   90.00
_cell.angle_beta   90.00
_cell.angle_gamma   90.00
#
_symmetry.space_group_name_H-M   'P 1'
#
loop_
_entity.id
_entity.type
_entity.pdbx_description
1 polymer ?
#
loop_
_entity_poly.entity_id
_entity_poly.type
_entity_poly.pdbx_seq_one_letter_code
_entity_poly.pdbx_strand_id
1 'polypeptide(L)'
;MRLYEPNHQILEALRGSNISLILGVANEDIPRIAKNYSLAQFWLQTNVVEFQYVDFRYIAVGNNINPLDNDTAKYAPHVVPAMQNMANAVAIARLYRSLHIRINVSTAIGQDLLSPFMAPTGSAFAWRVWPYIHPVLDFLGKYDYLLLANLHTYLPYMSNPKNVTLDYMLFTSPSKRSALLVL
;
A
#
# COMPACT_ATOMS: atom_id res chain seq x y z
N MET A 1 -12.58 1.29 -5.13
CA MET A 1 -12.72 1.76 -3.75
C MET A 1 -11.51 1.31 -2.92
N ARG A 2 -11.13 2.05 -1.88
CA ARG A 2 -10.12 1.62 -0.90
C ARG A 2 -10.70 1.74 0.50
N LEU A 3 -10.52 0.70 1.30
CA LEU A 3 -10.72 0.73 2.75
C LEU A 3 -9.36 0.60 3.42
N TYR A 4 -9.09 1.40 4.45
CA TYR A 4 -7.81 1.38 5.17
C TYR A 4 -7.73 0.26 6.21
N GLU A 5 -8.89 -0.21 6.66
CA GLU A 5 -9.08 -1.33 7.55
C GLU A 5 -10.41 -2.04 7.21
N PRO A 6 -10.61 -3.30 7.63
CA PRO A 6 -11.87 -3.99 7.42
C PRO A 6 -13.05 -3.33 8.13
N ASN A 7 -14.07 -2.95 7.37
CA ASN A 7 -15.36 -2.53 7.90
C ASN A 7 -16.44 -3.47 7.36
N HIS A 8 -16.94 -4.35 8.21
CA HIS A 8 -17.86 -5.42 7.79
C HIS A 8 -19.21 -4.90 7.28
N GLN A 9 -19.68 -3.73 7.75
CA GLN A 9 -20.90 -3.12 7.21
C GLN A 9 -20.70 -2.67 5.76
N ILE A 10 -19.54 -2.06 5.45
CA ILE A 10 -19.21 -1.66 4.09
C ILE A 10 -18.98 -2.90 3.21
N LEU A 11 -18.28 -3.93 3.72
CA LEU A 11 -18.04 -5.16 2.96
C LEU A 11 -19.36 -5.86 2.61
N GLU A 12 -20.33 -5.89 3.54
CA GLU A 12 -21.66 -6.42 3.27
C GLU A 12 -22.38 -5.62 2.18
N ALA A 13 -22.33 -4.28 2.26
CA ALA A 13 -22.92 -3.39 1.25
C ALA A 13 -22.26 -3.51 -0.14
N LEU A 14 -21.01 -3.97 -0.21
CA LEU A 14 -20.28 -4.13 -1.47
C LEU A 14 -20.55 -5.46 -2.19
N ARG A 15 -21.20 -6.44 -1.55
CA ARG A 15 -21.48 -7.74 -2.18
C ARG A 15 -22.29 -7.55 -3.47
N GLY A 16 -21.77 -8.07 -4.59
CA GLY A 16 -22.44 -8.01 -5.88
C GLY A 16 -22.45 -6.62 -6.54
N SER A 17 -21.79 -5.61 -5.95
CA SER A 17 -21.77 -4.24 -6.47
C SER A 17 -20.88 -4.04 -7.72
N ASN A 18 -20.02 -5.01 -8.05
CA ASN A 18 -18.94 -4.90 -9.04
C ASN A 18 -17.92 -3.78 -8.76
N ILE A 19 -17.91 -3.20 -7.56
CA ILE A 19 -16.91 -2.21 -7.15
C ILE A 19 -15.63 -2.95 -6.72
N SER A 20 -14.55 -2.76 -7.48
CA SER A 20 -13.23 -3.27 -7.12
C SER A 20 -12.70 -2.64 -5.83
N LEU A 21 -12.17 -3.46 -4.93
CA LEU A 21 -11.74 -3.06 -3.59
C LEU A 21 -10.25 -3.32 -3.34
N ILE A 22 -9.56 -2.30 -2.83
CA ILE A 22 -8.29 -2.44 -2.09
C ILE A 22 -8.64 -2.45 -0.60
N LEU A 23 -8.31 -3.55 0.09
CA LEU A 23 -8.56 -3.69 1.51
C LEU A 23 -7.24 -3.56 2.30
N GLY A 24 -7.19 -2.61 3.22
CA GLY A 24 -6.03 -2.40 4.09
C GLY A 24 -6.00 -3.33 5.29
N VAL A 25 -4.80 -3.77 5.66
CA VAL A 25 -4.49 -4.27 7.01
C VAL A 25 -4.06 -3.05 7.82
N ALA A 26 -4.72 -2.81 8.96
CA ALA A 26 -4.35 -1.73 9.87
C ALA A 26 -2.90 -1.89 10.33
N ASN A 27 -2.19 -0.77 10.52
CA ASN A 27 -0.76 -0.80 10.89
C ASN A 27 -0.54 -1.56 12.21
N GLU A 28 -1.49 -1.44 13.13
CA GLU A 28 -1.52 -2.03 14.47
C GLU A 28 -1.58 -3.56 14.45
N ASP A 29 -2.16 -4.15 13.41
CA ASP A 29 -2.31 -5.59 13.24
C ASP A 29 -1.04 -6.25 12.65
N ILE A 30 -0.21 -5.47 11.97
CA ILE A 30 0.96 -5.97 11.22
C ILE A 30 1.91 -6.77 12.11
N PRO A 31 2.33 -6.32 13.32
CA PRO A 31 3.25 -7.09 14.15
C PRO A 31 2.69 -8.47 14.55
N ARG A 32 1.38 -8.58 14.74
CA ARG A 32 0.72 -9.84 15.11
C ARG A 32 0.65 -10.79 13.93
N ILE A 33 0.23 -10.28 12.77
CA ILE A 33 0.15 -11.05 11.51
C ILE A 33 1.55 -11.51 11.07
N ALA A 34 2.57 -10.68 11.24
CA ALA A 34 3.96 -11.00 10.96
C ALA A 34 4.48 -12.19 11.78
N LYS A 35 4.15 -12.22 13.08
CA LYS A 35 4.68 -13.21 14.03
C LYS A 35 3.91 -14.54 14.02
N ASN A 36 2.65 -14.53 13.57
CA ASN A 36 1.80 -15.71 13.67
C ASN A 36 0.98 -15.89 12.38
N TYR A 37 1.34 -16.93 11.62
CA TYR A 37 0.67 -17.29 10.38
C TYR A 37 -0.83 -17.59 10.57
N SER A 38 -1.22 -18.23 11.68
CA SER A 38 -2.64 -18.51 11.96
C SER A 38 -3.46 -17.23 12.11
N LEU A 39 -2.85 -16.12 12.56
CA LEU A 39 -3.53 -14.82 12.60
C LEU A 39 -3.71 -14.22 11.21
N ALA A 40 -2.77 -14.46 10.28
CA ALA A 40 -2.95 -14.08 8.88
C ALA A 40 -4.09 -14.86 8.22
N GLN A 41 -4.17 -16.17 8.49
CA GLN A 41 -5.27 -17.02 8.01
C GLN A 41 -6.61 -16.56 8.57
N PHE A 42 -6.68 -16.28 9.87
CA PHE A 42 -7.89 -15.77 10.52
C PHE A 42 -8.31 -14.41 9.96
N TRP A 43 -7.36 -13.49 9.76
CA TRP A 43 -7.64 -12.19 9.16
C TRP A 43 -8.20 -12.34 7.74
N LEU A 44 -7.59 -13.20 6.92
CA LEU A 44 -8.08 -13.44 5.56
C LEU A 44 -9.47 -14.09 5.55
N GLN A 45 -9.68 -15.07 6.42
CA GLN A 45 -10.96 -15.78 6.53
C GLN A 45 -12.09 -14.80 6.85
N THR A 46 -11.92 -14.01 7.92
CA THR A 46 -12.95 -13.12 8.46
C THR A 46 -13.17 -11.86 7.62
N ASN A 47 -12.17 -11.38 6.88
CA ASN A 47 -12.29 -10.11 6.15
C ASN A 47 -12.39 -10.24 4.63
N VAL A 48 -12.12 -11.43 4.08
CA VAL A 48 -12.13 -11.66 2.62
C VAL A 48 -12.96 -12.89 2.26
N VAL A 49 -12.70 -14.05 2.85
CA VAL A 49 -13.37 -15.31 2.46
C VAL A 49 -14.86 -15.30 2.81
N GLU A 50 -15.23 -14.77 3.98
CA GLU A 50 -16.63 -14.64 4.40
C GLU A 50 -17.42 -13.64 3.54
N PHE A 51 -16.74 -12.67 2.93
CA PHE A 51 -17.33 -11.64 2.07
C PHE A 51 -17.30 -12.01 0.58
N GLN A 52 -17.82 -13.21 0.28
CA GLN A 52 -18.05 -13.64 -1.11
C GLN A 52 -18.85 -12.58 -1.89
N TYR A 53 -18.55 -12.47 -3.19
CA TYR A 53 -19.09 -11.49 -4.14
C TYR A 53 -18.64 -10.03 -3.96
N VAL A 54 -17.73 -9.75 -3.02
CA VAL A 54 -16.95 -8.50 -3.06
C VAL A 54 -15.76 -8.68 -4.02
N ASP A 55 -15.54 -7.69 -4.90
CA ASP A 55 -14.48 -7.72 -5.90
C ASP A 55 -13.13 -7.25 -5.31
N PHE A 56 -12.52 -8.06 -4.45
CA PHE A 56 -11.20 -7.75 -3.90
C PHE A 56 -10.10 -7.84 -4.97
N ARG A 57 -9.29 -6.78 -5.09
CA ARG A 57 -8.16 -6.70 -6.01
C ARG A 57 -6.81 -6.75 -5.30
N TYR A 58 -6.72 -6.04 -4.18
CA TYR A 58 -5.49 -5.94 -3.40
C TYR A 58 -5.76 -6.04 -1.91
N ILE A 59 -4.81 -6.64 -1.19
CA ILE A 59 -4.64 -6.45 0.25
C ILE A 59 -3.42 -5.56 0.46
N ALA A 60 -3.64 -4.38 1.04
CA ALA A 60 -2.58 -3.43 1.36
C ALA A 60 -2.13 -3.63 2.82
N VAL A 61 -1.01 -4.31 3.03
CA VAL A 61 -0.44 -4.55 4.35
C VAL A 61 0.25 -3.28 4.85
N GLY A 62 -0.48 -2.48 5.60
CA GLY A 62 -0.05 -1.18 6.10
C GLY A 62 -0.24 -0.01 5.14
N ASN A 63 -0.16 1.18 5.71
CA ASN A 63 -0.32 2.45 5.01
C ASN A 63 0.68 3.50 5.53
N ASN A 64 1.47 4.07 4.63
CA ASN A 64 2.46 5.12 4.91
C ASN A 64 3.39 4.78 6.09
N ILE A 65 3.87 3.54 6.14
CA ILE A 65 4.87 3.16 7.14
C ILE A 65 6.20 3.78 6.74
N ASN A 66 6.73 4.63 7.61
CA ASN A 66 8.03 5.26 7.45
C ASN A 66 8.95 4.81 8.59
N PRO A 67 10.08 4.14 8.29
CA PRO A 67 11.01 3.66 9.32
C PRO A 67 11.74 4.79 10.07
N LEU A 68 11.58 6.05 9.63
CA LEU A 68 12.17 7.24 10.24
C LEU A 68 11.15 8.08 11.02
N ASP A 69 9.86 7.73 10.96
CA ASP A 69 8.78 8.38 11.70
C ASP A 69 8.52 7.61 13.00
N ASN A 70 8.58 8.30 14.14
CA ASN A 70 8.39 7.68 15.46
C ASN A 70 7.06 6.93 15.61
N ASP A 71 6.00 7.38 14.94
CA ASP A 71 4.67 6.78 15.09
C ASP A 71 4.55 5.45 14.33
N THR A 72 5.25 5.32 13.20
CA THR A 72 5.13 4.17 12.30
C THR A 72 6.37 3.28 12.22
N ALA A 73 7.54 3.75 12.67
CA ALA A 73 8.81 3.02 12.60
C ALA A 73 8.75 1.65 13.28
N LYS A 74 7.97 1.53 14.37
CA LYS A 74 7.73 0.26 15.08
C LYS A 74 7.10 -0.83 14.21
N TYR A 75 6.42 -0.47 13.12
CA TYR A 75 5.76 -1.42 12.21
C TYR A 75 6.68 -1.87 11.06
N ALA A 76 7.67 -1.06 10.68
CA ALA A 76 8.53 -1.30 9.52
C ALA A 76 9.18 -2.70 9.50
N PRO A 77 9.74 -3.23 10.62
CA PRO A 77 10.35 -4.57 10.63
C PRO A 77 9.35 -5.72 10.38
N HIS A 78 8.05 -5.45 10.48
CA HIS A 78 7.00 -6.45 10.43
C HIS A 78 6.26 -6.50 9.08
N VAL A 79 6.43 -5.50 8.20
CA VAL A 79 5.69 -5.39 6.95
C VAL A 79 5.94 -6.58 6.02
N VAL A 80 7.21 -6.88 5.71
CA VAL A 80 7.53 -7.99 4.79
C VAL A 80 7.10 -9.36 5.34
N PRO A 81 7.37 -9.71 6.61
CA PRO A 81 6.85 -10.96 7.18
C PRO A 81 5.32 -11.04 7.15
N ALA A 82 4.60 -9.93 7.40
CA ALA A 82 3.15 -9.91 7.31
C ALA A 82 2.65 -10.09 5.87
N MET A 83 3.31 -9.45 4.89
CA MET A 83 3.01 -9.63 3.45
C MET A 83 3.23 -11.08 3.01
N GLN A 84 4.30 -11.73 3.48
CA GLN A 84 4.56 -13.15 3.21
C GLN A 84 3.48 -14.05 3.79
N ASN A 85 3.12 -13.85 5.06
CA ASN A 85 2.05 -14.62 5.70
C ASN A 85 0.70 -14.41 4.99
N MET A 86 0.37 -13.18 4.62
CA MET A 86 -0.86 -12.86 3.91
C MET A 86 -0.90 -13.48 2.50
N ALA A 87 0.20 -13.37 1.73
CA ALA A 87 0.28 -13.98 0.40
C ALA A 87 0.18 -15.50 0.45
N ASN A 88 0.80 -16.13 1.44
CA ASN A 88 0.69 -17.56 1.67
C ASN A 88 -0.75 -17.95 2.06
N ALA A 89 -1.40 -17.20 2.95
CA ALA A 89 -2.81 -17.43 3.30
C ALA A 89 -3.73 -17.33 2.08
N VAL A 90 -3.54 -16.32 1.22
CA VAL A 90 -4.29 -16.17 -0.04
C VAL A 90 -4.04 -17.37 -0.97
N ALA A 91 -2.79 -17.78 -1.14
CA ALA A 91 -2.45 -18.93 -1.99
C ALA A 91 -3.11 -20.22 -1.48
N ILE A 92 -3.08 -20.47 -0.17
CA ILE A 92 -3.70 -21.64 0.45
C ILE A 92 -5.23 -21.60 0.33
N ALA A 93 -5.88 -20.46 0.59
CA ALA A 93 -7.33 -20.31 0.43
C ALA A 93 -7.78 -20.58 -1.01
N ARG A 94 -6.98 -20.17 -1.99
CA ARG A 94 -7.22 -20.48 -3.41
C ARG A 94 -7.02 -21.97 -3.72
N LEU A 95 -5.99 -22.59 -3.16
CA LEU A 95 -5.74 -24.03 -3.32
C LEU A 95 -6.90 -24.87 -2.79
N TYR A 96 -7.43 -24.53 -1.61
CA TYR A 96 -8.58 -25.20 -1.00
C TYR A 96 -9.94 -24.73 -1.54
N ARG A 97 -9.97 -23.87 -2.57
CA ARG A 97 -11.20 -23.34 -3.19
C ARG A 97 -12.15 -22.62 -2.24
N SER A 98 -11.65 -22.11 -1.11
CA SER A 98 -12.41 -21.17 -0.28
C SER A 98 -12.36 -19.75 -0.85
N LEU A 99 -11.33 -19.44 -1.66
CA LEU A 99 -11.19 -18.18 -2.38
C LEU A 99 -11.07 -18.42 -3.90
N HIS A 100 -12.00 -17.88 -4.68
CA HIS A 100 -12.07 -18.11 -6.13
C HIS A 100 -11.44 -17.00 -6.98
N ILE A 101 -11.07 -15.88 -6.35
CA ILE A 101 -10.50 -14.70 -7.00
C ILE A 101 -8.98 -14.64 -6.79
N ARG A 102 -8.28 -13.97 -7.71
CA ARG A 102 -6.89 -13.59 -7.49
C ARG A 102 -6.85 -12.27 -6.73
N ILE A 103 -6.06 -12.22 -5.67
CA ILE A 103 -5.83 -11.01 -4.88
C ILE A 103 -4.32 -10.82 -4.76
N ASN A 104 -3.84 -9.63 -5.10
CA ASN A 104 -2.43 -9.29 -4.97
C ASN A 104 -2.17 -8.72 -3.57
N VAL A 105 -1.06 -9.11 -2.95
CA VAL A 105 -0.65 -8.55 -1.65
C VAL A 105 0.40 -7.48 -1.90
N SER A 106 0.19 -6.29 -1.35
CA SER A 106 1.11 -5.16 -1.47
C SER A 106 1.20 -4.39 -0.15
N THR A 107 1.92 -3.28 -0.15
CA THR A 107 1.90 -2.27 0.91
C THR A 107 1.74 -0.90 0.25
N ALA A 108 1.10 0.04 0.95
CA ALA A 108 0.92 1.40 0.45
C ALA A 108 1.96 2.33 1.06
N ILE A 109 2.86 2.86 0.22
CA ILE A 109 3.93 3.77 0.64
C ILE A 109 3.54 5.23 0.42
N GLY A 110 4.17 6.12 1.19
CA GLY A 110 4.11 7.55 0.96
C GLY A 110 5.31 8.05 0.15
N GLN A 111 5.15 9.22 -0.45
CA GLN A 111 6.21 9.91 -1.19
C GLN A 111 7.37 10.41 -0.30
N ASP A 112 7.15 10.45 1.02
CA ASP A 112 8.12 10.80 2.08
C ASP A 112 9.25 9.76 2.25
N LEU A 113 9.16 8.61 1.58
CA LEU A 113 10.25 7.63 1.49
C LEU A 113 11.31 8.01 0.44
N LEU A 114 11.04 8.97 -0.43
CA LEU A 114 11.96 9.40 -1.47
C LEU A 114 12.97 10.42 -0.92
N SER A 115 14.20 10.39 -1.43
CA SER A 115 15.15 11.49 -1.23
C SER A 115 14.64 12.75 -1.93
N PRO A 116 15.01 13.95 -1.51
CA PRO A 116 14.69 15.14 -2.26
C PRO A 116 15.24 15.08 -3.69
N PHE A 117 14.43 15.48 -4.68
CA PHE A 117 14.84 15.50 -6.09
C PHE A 117 14.25 16.70 -6.84
N MET A 118 14.88 17.10 -7.95
CA MET A 118 14.41 18.23 -8.77
C MET A 118 13.67 17.79 -10.06
N ALA A 119 13.89 16.55 -10.51
CA ALA A 119 13.24 15.98 -11.69
C ALA A 119 12.99 14.48 -11.46
N PRO A 120 11.94 13.89 -12.06
CA PRO A 120 11.61 12.47 -11.88
C PRO A 120 12.77 11.51 -12.19
N THR A 121 13.61 11.84 -13.19
CA THR A 121 14.77 11.00 -13.56
C THR A 121 15.82 10.89 -12.46
N GLY A 122 15.82 11.81 -11.48
CA GLY A 122 16.70 11.78 -10.31
C GLY A 122 16.03 11.23 -9.05
N SER A 123 14.78 10.79 -9.11
CA SER A 123 14.08 10.27 -7.94
C SER A 123 14.65 8.92 -7.50
N ALA A 124 14.87 8.77 -6.19
CA ALA A 124 15.32 7.53 -5.56
C ALA A 124 14.79 7.45 -4.14
N PHE A 125 14.62 6.24 -3.61
CA PHE A 125 14.36 6.04 -2.18
C PHE A 125 15.52 6.59 -1.33
N ALA A 126 15.20 7.18 -0.17
CA ALA A 126 16.22 7.66 0.75
C ALA A 126 17.08 6.51 1.28
N TRP A 127 18.40 6.72 1.33
CA TRP A 127 19.33 5.67 1.78
C TRP A 127 18.98 5.13 3.18
N ARG A 128 18.45 6.00 4.06
CA ARG A 128 18.02 5.65 5.42
C ARG A 128 16.78 4.75 5.46
N VAL A 129 15.91 4.82 4.44
CA VAL A 129 14.72 3.95 4.33
C VAL A 129 15.03 2.67 3.55
N TRP A 130 16.18 2.59 2.87
CA TRP A 130 16.58 1.46 2.05
C TRP A 130 16.48 0.09 2.75
N PRO A 131 16.91 -0.07 4.02
CA PRO A 131 16.78 -1.35 4.74
C PRO A 131 15.34 -1.83 4.90
N TYR A 132 14.36 -0.92 4.81
CA TYR A 132 12.93 -1.23 4.86
C TYR A 132 12.33 -1.47 3.48
N ILE A 133 12.56 -0.56 2.52
CA ILE A 133 11.87 -0.61 1.22
C ILE A 133 12.45 -1.67 0.27
N HIS A 134 13.76 -1.93 0.31
CA HIS A 134 14.38 -2.91 -0.59
C HIS A 134 13.79 -4.33 -0.40
N PRO A 135 13.67 -4.87 0.84
CA PRO A 135 12.98 -6.14 1.05
C PRO A 135 11.51 -6.16 0.60
N VAL A 136 10.80 -5.02 0.65
CA VAL A 136 9.45 -4.89 0.11
C VAL A 136 9.45 -5.05 -1.40
N LEU A 137 10.38 -4.38 -2.09
CA LEU A 137 10.53 -4.47 -3.55
C LEU A 137 10.92 -5.88 -4.00
N ASP A 138 11.84 -6.54 -3.28
CA ASP A 138 12.22 -7.93 -3.55
C ASP A 138 11.04 -8.89 -3.43
N PHE A 139 10.24 -8.72 -2.38
CA PHE A 139 9.01 -9.50 -2.22
C PHE A 139 8.06 -9.25 -3.40
N LEU A 140 7.77 -8.00 -3.73
CA LEU A 140 6.84 -7.67 -4.82
C LEU A 140 7.32 -8.23 -6.16
N GLY A 141 8.62 -8.09 -6.47
CA GLY A 141 9.23 -8.63 -7.68
C GLY A 141 9.17 -10.16 -7.77
N LYS A 142 9.33 -10.86 -6.64
CA LYS A 142 9.21 -12.33 -6.59
C LYS A 142 7.81 -12.84 -6.97
N TYR A 143 6.77 -12.10 -6.60
CA TYR A 143 5.37 -12.51 -6.83
C TYR A 143 4.71 -11.82 -8.04
N ASP A 144 5.45 -10.96 -8.76
CA ASP A 144 4.90 -10.10 -9.82
C ASP A 144 3.72 -9.24 -9.32
N TYR A 145 3.88 -8.70 -8.10
CA TYR A 145 2.91 -7.81 -7.47
C TYR A 145 3.31 -6.34 -7.64
N LEU A 146 2.31 -5.46 -7.72
CA LEU A 146 2.53 -4.02 -7.85
C LEU A 146 2.71 -3.35 -6.49
N LEU A 147 3.52 -2.29 -6.43
CA LEU A 147 3.63 -1.39 -5.29
C LEU A 147 2.49 -0.37 -5.31
N LEU A 148 1.83 -0.16 -4.18
CA LEU A 148 0.83 0.90 -4.03
C LEU A 148 1.52 2.17 -3.51
N ALA A 149 1.22 3.33 -4.10
CA ALA A 149 1.80 4.61 -3.70
C ALA A 149 0.71 5.67 -3.47
N ASN A 150 0.80 6.36 -2.34
CA ASN A 150 0.01 7.55 -2.05
C ASN A 150 0.78 8.78 -2.56
N LEU A 151 0.27 9.39 -3.63
CA LEU A 151 0.87 10.58 -4.24
C LEU A 151 0.00 11.80 -3.94
N HIS A 152 0.63 12.83 -3.39
CA HIS A 152 -0.07 14.06 -3.01
C HIS A 152 0.64 15.26 -3.63
N THR A 153 0.10 15.80 -4.74
CA THR A 153 0.65 16.97 -5.43
C THR A 153 0.54 18.26 -4.60
N TYR A 154 -0.41 18.30 -3.67
CA TYR A 154 -0.59 19.42 -2.73
C TYR A 154 0.58 19.59 -1.76
N LEU A 155 1.21 18.50 -1.31
CA LEU A 155 2.30 18.58 -0.32
C LEU A 155 3.56 19.29 -0.87
N PRO A 156 4.08 18.95 -2.08
CA PRO A 156 5.13 19.73 -2.74
C PRO A 156 4.79 21.21 -2.90
N TYR A 157 3.54 21.52 -3.28
CA TYR A 157 3.08 22.89 -3.44
C TYR A 157 3.16 23.67 -2.13
N MET A 158 2.67 23.10 -1.03
CA MET A 158 2.72 23.75 0.29
C MET A 158 4.15 23.92 0.81
N SER A 159 5.03 22.94 0.58
CA SER A 159 6.42 22.98 1.03
C SER A 159 7.28 23.93 0.19
N ASN A 160 6.96 24.12 -1.09
CA ASN A 160 7.74 24.98 -1.98
C ASN A 160 6.86 25.70 -3.04
N PRO A 161 5.98 26.63 -2.63
CA PRO A 161 5.04 27.28 -3.55
C PRO A 161 5.72 28.22 -4.57
N LYS A 162 7.01 28.54 -4.36
CA LYS A 162 7.82 29.32 -5.31
C LYS A 162 8.25 28.50 -6.53
N ASN A 163 8.56 27.22 -6.35
CA ASN A 163 9.04 26.35 -7.43
C ASN A 163 7.97 25.38 -7.94
N VAL A 164 7.00 25.03 -7.09
CA VAL A 164 5.83 24.24 -7.46
C VAL A 164 4.67 25.20 -7.55
N THR A 165 4.27 25.54 -8.78
CA THR A 165 3.21 26.52 -9.01
C THR A 165 1.81 25.88 -8.83
N LEU A 166 0.81 26.71 -8.53
CA LEU A 166 -0.57 26.24 -8.32
C LEU A 166 -1.14 25.60 -9.60
N ASP A 167 -0.90 26.21 -10.75
CA ASP A 167 -1.33 25.68 -12.05
C ASP A 167 -0.68 24.34 -12.37
N TYR A 168 0.58 24.13 -11.97
CA TYR A 168 1.27 22.85 -12.10
C TYR A 168 0.64 21.77 -11.19
N MET A 169 0.40 22.09 -9.92
CA MET A 169 -0.23 21.17 -8.96
C MET A 169 -1.66 20.77 -9.37
N LEU A 170 -2.41 21.71 -9.97
CA LEU A 170 -3.78 21.53 -10.46
C LEU A 170 -3.86 20.96 -11.88
N PHE A 171 -2.75 20.61 -12.52
CA PHE A 171 -2.70 20.11 -13.90
C PHE A 171 -3.28 21.07 -14.96
N THR A 172 -3.15 22.38 -14.73
CA THR A 172 -3.63 23.45 -15.63
C THR A 172 -2.51 24.27 -16.26
N SER A 173 -1.24 23.89 -16.01
CA SER A 173 -0.11 24.64 -16.56
C SER A 173 -0.11 24.62 -18.10
N PRO A 174 0.03 25.79 -18.77
CA PRO A 174 -0.03 25.90 -20.22
C PRO A 174 1.21 25.34 -20.93
N SER A 175 2.28 25.04 -20.20
CA SER A 175 3.53 24.53 -20.77
C SER A 175 3.72 23.03 -20.50
N LYS A 176 4.21 22.28 -21.50
CA LYS A 176 4.76 20.92 -21.33
C LYS A 176 6.11 20.93 -20.57
N ARG A 177 6.34 21.88 -19.65
CA ARG A 177 7.59 21.90 -18.88
C ARG A 177 7.62 20.62 -18.04
N SER A 178 8.71 19.87 -18.20
CA SER A 178 9.02 18.69 -17.42
C SER A 178 8.76 18.99 -15.95
N ALA A 179 7.88 18.20 -15.36
CA ALA A 179 7.54 18.17 -13.96
C ALA A 179 8.74 18.50 -13.06
N LEU A 180 8.82 19.74 -12.57
CA LEU A 180 9.74 20.09 -11.49
C LEU A 180 9.05 19.69 -10.19
N LEU A 181 8.92 18.38 -9.98
CA LEU A 181 8.45 17.85 -8.71
C LEU A 181 9.63 17.97 -7.74
N VAL A 182 9.63 19.03 -6.94
CA VAL A 182 10.49 19.13 -5.76
C VAL A 182 9.75 18.43 -4.62
N LEU A 183 10.08 17.15 -4.41
CA LEU A 183 9.77 16.44 -3.18
C LEU A 183 10.91 16.61 -2.18
#